data_AF-A0A8D8A8J9-F1
#
_entry.id   AF-A0A8D8A8J9-F1
#
_cell.length_a   1.000
_cell.length_b   1.000
_cell.length_c   1.000
_cell.angle_alpha   90.00
_cell.angle_beta   90.00
_cell.angle_gamma   90.00
#
_symmetry.space_group_name_H-M   'P 1'
#
loop_
_entity.id
_entity.type
_entity.pdbx_description
1 polymer ?
#
loop_
_entity_poly.entity_id
_entity_poly.type
_entity_poly.pdbx_seq_one_letter_code
_entity_poly.pdbx_strand_id
1 'polypeptide(L)'
;MRNFQLLNSQIDVSAMLIQQQMNGGEPAVSDMEVSKEYTPLKPPPQLPPPVPQIVITEQPHPKLHRFRYQSEQRGSTAGSILGVRASGDRPTYPTIEIQGYHGPAKIVISCLSTDDPPRLHPYRLIGRPECRHGLCVLRVGPESGMTCSVNNLAVQSVLKKDVAKELEQRQQCYPNPFKVPVGDASTIDLKKVRLCFELYLETAPGQFRVVHPPVLTDTVYDRKYNPDLVISEMSHCRAPASGG
;
A
#
# COMPACT_ATOMS: atom_id res chain seq x y z
N MET A 1 20.24 -14.73 61.45
CA MET A 1 20.95 -13.47 61.17
C MET A 1 19.90 -12.39 60.92
N ARG A 2 19.82 -11.39 61.84
CA ARG A 2 19.22 -10.03 61.75
C ARG A 2 17.87 -9.90 61.00
N ASN A 3 16.69 -9.89 61.65
CA ASN A 3 16.04 -8.83 62.48
C ASN A 3 16.11 -7.40 61.93
N PHE A 4 14.92 -6.78 61.72
CA PHE A 4 14.45 -5.43 62.14
C PHE A 4 13.12 -5.13 61.39
N GLN A 5 11.94 -5.43 61.93
CA GLN A 5 11.11 -4.66 62.88
C GLN A 5 10.71 -3.23 62.43
N LEU A 6 9.40 -3.10 62.17
CA LEU A 6 8.58 -1.90 62.15
C LEU A 6 8.58 -1.21 63.53
N LEU A 7 8.51 0.11 63.56
CA LEU A 7 8.04 0.84 64.75
C LEU A 7 7.09 1.99 64.36
N ASN A 8 5.98 2.00 65.07
CA ASN A 8 4.90 2.97 65.10
C ASN A 8 5.22 4.14 66.06
N SER A 9 4.31 5.12 66.02
CA SER A 9 3.86 6.02 67.10
C SER A 9 4.70 7.27 67.42
N GLN A 10 4.20 8.36 68.00
CA GLN A 10 2.91 9.11 68.10
C GLN A 10 3.23 10.27 69.10
N ILE A 11 2.32 11.26 69.23
CA ILE A 11 2.18 12.24 70.37
C ILE A 11 3.25 13.38 70.37
N ASP A 12 3.02 14.67 70.69
CA ASP A 12 2.03 15.32 71.56
C ASP A 12 1.85 16.83 71.28
N VAL A 13 0.76 17.35 71.86
CA VAL A 13 0.10 18.64 71.75
C VAL A 13 0.38 19.47 73.02
N SER A 14 0.35 20.81 72.89
CA SER A 14 0.08 21.83 73.94
C SER A 14 1.26 22.62 74.56
N ALA A 15 1.14 23.97 74.50
CA ALA A 15 1.33 24.98 75.58
C ALA A 15 1.59 26.38 74.96
N MET A 16 0.59 27.28 74.90
CA MET A 16 0.35 28.45 75.81
C MET A 16 1.48 29.51 75.85
N LEU A 17 1.33 30.72 75.28
CA LEU A 17 0.62 31.97 75.73
C LEU A 17 1.57 32.95 76.45
N ILE A 18 1.66 34.23 76.02
CA ILE A 18 1.69 35.48 76.82
C ILE A 18 1.85 36.74 75.91
N GLN A 19 1.15 37.82 76.32
CA GLN A 19 0.94 39.19 75.78
C GLN A 19 2.26 39.99 75.53
N GLN A 20 2.36 41.16 74.85
CA GLN A 20 1.54 42.40 74.86
C GLN A 20 1.98 43.40 73.75
N GLN A 21 1.15 44.43 73.57
CA GLN A 21 0.97 45.46 72.52
C GLN A 21 2.12 46.47 72.24
N MET A 22 2.15 47.06 71.03
CA MET A 22 1.87 48.49 70.74
C MET A 22 2.29 48.92 69.31
N ASN A 23 1.33 49.52 68.59
CA ASN A 23 1.40 50.60 67.59
C ASN A 23 2.27 50.50 66.33
N GLY A 24 1.60 50.67 65.18
CA GLY A 24 2.09 51.58 64.13
C GLY A 24 1.72 51.24 62.69
N GLY A 25 0.53 51.70 62.25
CA GLY A 25 0.29 52.21 60.89
C GLY A 25 0.29 51.22 59.71
N GLU A 26 -0.91 50.87 59.24
CA GLU A 26 -1.13 50.48 57.84
C GLU A 26 -0.80 51.66 56.90
N PRO A 27 -0.40 51.37 55.65
CA PRO A 27 -1.38 51.60 54.60
C PRO A 27 -1.60 50.38 53.70
N ALA A 28 -2.84 50.29 53.26
CA ALA A 28 -3.45 49.31 52.37
C ALA A 28 -2.57 48.86 51.19
N VAL A 29 -2.29 47.57 51.16
CA VAL A 29 -2.01 46.81 49.94
C VAL A 29 -3.22 45.95 49.65
N SER A 30 -3.83 46.19 48.50
CA SER A 30 -4.99 45.47 47.99
C SER A 30 -4.71 43.97 47.90
N ASP A 31 -5.47 43.19 48.66
CA ASP A 31 -5.59 41.75 48.47
C ASP A 31 -6.18 41.45 47.09
N MET A 32 -5.36 40.86 46.22
CA MET A 32 -5.83 40.23 45.00
C MET A 32 -5.42 38.75 45.09
N GLU A 33 -6.23 37.97 45.81
CA GLU A 33 -6.16 36.51 45.79
C GLU A 33 -6.43 36.03 44.36
N VAL A 34 -5.37 35.79 43.60
CA VAL A 34 -5.47 35.09 42.32
C VAL A 34 -5.51 33.60 42.62
N SER A 35 -6.71 33.07 42.82
CA SER A 35 -6.97 31.63 42.73
C SER A 35 -6.73 31.18 41.29
N LYS A 36 -5.50 30.79 40.96
CA LYS A 36 -5.21 30.10 39.70
C LYS A 36 -5.79 28.70 39.78
N GLU A 37 -7.02 28.54 39.33
CA GLU A 37 -7.55 27.25 38.90
C GLU A 37 -6.60 26.67 37.86
N TYR A 38 -5.82 25.65 38.24
CA TYR A 38 -5.11 24.81 37.31
C TYR A 38 -6.14 23.95 36.58
N THR A 39 -6.77 24.50 35.55
CA THR A 39 -7.49 23.68 34.57
C THR A 39 -6.48 22.78 33.86
N PRO A 40 -6.61 21.44 33.94
CA PRO A 40 -5.74 20.53 33.21
C PRO A 40 -5.85 20.86 31.71
N LEU A 41 -4.71 21.14 31.07
CA LEU A 41 -4.66 21.37 29.64
C LEU A 41 -5.29 20.15 28.94
N LYS A 42 -6.38 20.39 28.20
CA LYS A 42 -7.02 19.39 27.37
C LYS A 42 -5.92 18.72 26.52
N PRO A 43 -5.76 17.38 26.56
CA PRO A 43 -4.77 16.71 25.74
C PRO A 43 -4.92 17.18 24.30
N PRO A 44 -3.82 17.44 23.57
CA PRO A 44 -3.90 17.80 22.17
C PRO A 44 -4.78 16.76 21.45
N PRO A 45 -5.61 17.18 20.47
CA PRO A 45 -6.48 16.27 19.76
C PRO A 45 -5.65 15.09 19.28
N GLN A 46 -5.94 13.89 19.81
CA GLN A 46 -5.27 12.68 19.34
C GLN A 46 -5.66 12.55 17.88
N LEU A 47 -4.68 12.73 16.99
CA LEU A 47 -4.86 12.47 15.57
C LEU A 47 -5.45 11.05 15.45
N PRO A 48 -6.52 10.86 14.65
CA PRO A 48 -7.09 9.54 14.47
C PRO A 48 -5.98 8.57 14.06
N PRO A 49 -6.00 7.33 14.56
CA PRO A 49 -4.98 6.35 14.21
C PRO A 49 -4.90 6.24 12.68
N PRO A 50 -3.68 6.19 12.12
CA PRO A 50 -3.50 6.21 10.68
C PRO A 50 -4.24 5.03 10.05
N VAL A 51 -5.04 5.31 9.02
CA VAL A 51 -5.80 4.29 8.29
C VAL A 51 -4.81 3.50 7.42
N PRO A 52 -4.77 2.16 7.55
CA PRO A 52 -3.92 1.34 6.70
C PRO A 52 -4.23 1.55 5.22
N GLN A 53 -3.21 1.76 4.39
CA GLN A 53 -3.38 1.92 2.94
C GLN A 53 -2.16 1.41 2.17
N ILE A 54 -2.37 1.06 0.90
CA ILE A 54 -1.29 0.76 -0.03
C ILE A 54 -0.88 2.05 -0.74
N VAL A 55 0.42 2.32 -0.81
CA VAL A 55 1.01 3.35 -1.66
C VAL A 55 1.93 2.68 -2.67
N ILE A 56 1.72 2.97 -3.95
CA ILE A 56 2.61 2.49 -5.01
C ILE A 56 3.83 3.42 -5.06
N THR A 57 4.97 2.91 -4.58
CA THR A 57 6.24 3.65 -4.58
C THR A 57 6.96 3.56 -5.93
N GLU A 58 6.67 2.51 -6.71
CA GLU A 58 7.12 2.38 -8.08
C GLU A 58 6.04 1.75 -8.96
N GLN A 59 5.62 2.48 -9.99
CA GLN A 59 4.63 2.03 -10.97
C GLN A 59 5.24 1.03 -11.98
N PRO A 60 4.43 0.15 -12.58
CA PRO A 60 4.88 -0.69 -13.69
C PRO A 60 5.17 0.15 -14.93
N HIS A 61 6.21 -0.23 -15.67
CA HIS A 61 6.54 0.41 -16.93
C HIS A 61 5.45 0.12 -17.96
N PRO A 62 4.90 1.13 -18.64
CA PRO A 62 3.73 0.96 -19.50
C PRO A 62 3.98 0.08 -20.73
N LYS A 63 5.18 0.12 -21.35
CA LYS A 63 5.41 -0.50 -22.68
C LYS A 63 6.50 -1.58 -22.75
N LEU A 64 7.21 -1.88 -21.66
CA LEU A 64 8.36 -2.80 -21.72
C LEU A 64 7.96 -4.27 -21.66
N HIS A 65 6.76 -4.59 -21.17
CA HIS A 65 6.31 -5.96 -20.98
C HIS A 65 5.50 -6.47 -22.17
N ARG A 66 5.81 -7.68 -22.66
CA ARG A 66 5.03 -8.37 -23.69
C ARG A 66 4.15 -9.43 -23.05
N PHE A 67 2.87 -9.46 -23.38
CA PHE A 67 1.98 -10.50 -22.91
C PHE A 67 2.20 -11.80 -23.71
N ARG A 68 2.21 -12.94 -23.02
CA ARG A 68 2.59 -14.23 -23.62
C ARG A 68 1.46 -15.24 -23.51
N TYR A 69 1.17 -15.95 -24.59
CA TYR A 69 0.25 -17.09 -24.52
C TYR A 69 0.87 -18.24 -23.74
N GLN A 70 0.03 -19.08 -23.13
CA GLN A 70 0.47 -20.30 -22.45
C GLN A 70 1.34 -21.20 -23.35
N SER A 71 1.01 -21.29 -24.64
CA SER A 71 1.76 -22.10 -25.62
C SER A 71 3.15 -21.55 -25.95
N GLU A 72 3.41 -20.25 -25.77
CA GLU A 72 4.73 -19.63 -25.96
C GLU A 72 5.67 -19.89 -24.78
N GLN A 73 5.14 -20.33 -23.65
CA GLN A 73 5.87 -20.49 -22.40
C GLN A 73 6.60 -21.85 -22.38
N ARG A 74 7.62 -22.00 -23.23
CA ARG A 74 8.61 -23.07 -23.12
C ARG A 74 9.71 -22.61 -22.15
N GLY A 75 9.74 -23.15 -20.93
CA GLY A 75 10.77 -22.85 -19.92
C GLY A 75 10.44 -21.67 -19.00
N SER A 76 11.48 -21.09 -18.38
CA SER A 76 11.37 -20.25 -17.17
C SER A 76 11.16 -18.73 -17.39
N THR A 77 10.98 -18.23 -18.62
CA THR A 77 11.02 -16.77 -18.86
C THR A 77 9.81 -16.25 -19.62
N ALA A 78 8.69 -16.13 -18.90
CA ALA A 78 7.54 -15.33 -19.34
C ALA A 78 7.83 -13.81 -19.43
N GLY A 79 9.06 -13.39 -19.10
CA GLY A 79 9.43 -12.00 -18.88
C GLY A 79 9.07 -11.55 -17.46
N SER A 80 9.27 -10.27 -17.18
CA SER A 80 8.82 -9.64 -15.94
C SER A 80 8.32 -8.24 -16.24
N ILE A 81 7.25 -7.85 -15.57
CA ILE A 81 6.77 -6.47 -15.55
C ILE A 81 7.82 -5.67 -14.80
N LEU A 82 8.50 -4.78 -15.52
CA LEU A 82 9.50 -3.87 -14.97
C LEU A 82 8.84 -2.64 -14.36
N GLY A 83 9.56 -1.95 -13.49
CA GLY A 83 9.17 -0.64 -12.96
C GLY A 83 9.51 0.49 -13.92
N VAL A 84 8.86 1.64 -13.76
CA VAL A 84 9.10 2.84 -14.60
C VAL A 84 10.54 3.35 -14.52
N ARG A 85 11.26 3.07 -13.43
CA ARG A 85 12.67 3.49 -13.25
C ARG A 85 13.67 2.47 -13.79
N ALA A 86 13.19 1.39 -14.41
CA ALA A 86 14.06 0.34 -14.90
C ALA A 86 14.94 0.90 -16.03
N SER A 87 16.23 0.62 -15.94
CA SER A 87 17.21 0.96 -16.97
C SER A 87 17.90 -0.31 -17.44
N GLY A 88 18.56 -0.27 -18.61
CA GLY A 88 19.15 -1.46 -19.25
C GLY A 88 20.02 -2.30 -18.31
N ASP A 89 20.81 -1.65 -17.45
CA ASP A 89 21.72 -2.33 -16.52
C ASP A 89 21.12 -2.54 -15.12
N ARG A 90 20.00 -1.88 -14.80
CA ARG A 90 19.39 -1.92 -13.46
C ARG A 90 17.87 -2.13 -13.59
N PRO A 91 17.41 -3.39 -13.63
CA PRO A 91 15.99 -3.67 -13.62
C PRO A 91 15.40 -3.27 -12.26
N THR A 92 14.33 -2.49 -12.31
CA THR A 92 13.47 -2.22 -11.16
C THR A 92 12.10 -2.85 -11.42
N TYR A 93 11.26 -2.92 -10.40
CA TYR A 93 9.99 -3.64 -10.45
C TYR A 93 8.89 -2.83 -9.77
N PRO A 94 7.61 -3.08 -10.10
CA PRO A 94 6.49 -2.47 -9.39
C PRO A 94 6.65 -2.72 -7.90
N THR A 95 6.61 -1.66 -7.12
CA THR A 95 6.89 -1.72 -5.68
C THR A 95 5.82 -0.93 -4.95
N ILE A 96 5.38 -1.50 -3.83
CA ILE A 96 4.34 -0.93 -2.98
C ILE A 96 4.79 -0.92 -1.52
N GLU A 97 4.21 -0.01 -0.76
CA GLU A 97 4.42 0.17 0.67
C GLU A 97 3.07 0.19 1.37
N ILE A 98 2.95 -0.53 2.49
CA ILE A 98 1.79 -0.46 3.37
C ILE A 98 2.06 0.62 4.42
N GLN A 99 1.29 1.70 4.37
CA GLN A 99 1.36 2.80 5.33
C GLN A 99 0.24 2.70 6.36
N GLY A 100 0.46 3.20 7.57
CA GLY A 100 -0.54 3.20 8.65
C GLY A 100 -0.81 1.82 9.29
N TYR A 101 0.02 0.82 8.99
CA TYR A 101 -0.05 -0.50 9.62
C TYR A 101 1.35 -1.10 9.73
N HIS A 102 1.60 -1.80 10.84
CA HIS A 102 2.86 -2.48 11.08
C HIS A 102 2.58 -3.87 11.68
N GLY A 103 2.64 -4.89 10.84
CA GLY A 103 2.30 -6.26 11.21
C GLY A 103 2.18 -7.18 10.00
N PRO A 104 1.85 -8.46 10.21
CA PRO A 104 1.64 -9.39 9.11
C PRO A 104 0.45 -8.99 8.22
N ALA A 105 0.71 -8.90 6.93
CA ALA A 105 -0.26 -8.55 5.91
C ALA A 105 -0.13 -9.49 4.71
N LYS A 106 -1.18 -9.54 3.91
CA LYS A 106 -1.27 -10.25 2.66
C LYS A 106 -1.74 -9.29 1.58
N ILE A 107 -1.13 -9.36 0.41
CA ILE A 107 -1.46 -8.53 -0.73
C ILE A 107 -1.89 -9.45 -1.86
N VAL A 108 -3.10 -9.25 -2.37
CA VAL A 108 -3.60 -9.97 -3.54
C VAL A 108 -3.51 -9.06 -4.74
N ILE A 109 -2.88 -9.56 -5.80
CA ILE A 109 -2.68 -8.86 -7.06
C ILE A 109 -3.54 -9.53 -8.12
N SER A 110 -4.33 -8.74 -8.83
CA SER A 110 -5.18 -9.19 -9.94
C SER A 110 -5.04 -8.28 -11.17
N CYS A 111 -5.34 -8.80 -12.35
CA CYS A 111 -5.42 -7.98 -13.56
C CYS A 111 -6.85 -7.48 -13.74
N LEU A 112 -7.03 -6.16 -13.84
CA LEU A 112 -8.29 -5.51 -14.16
C LEU A 112 -8.21 -4.75 -15.50
N SER A 113 -9.36 -4.46 -16.08
CA SER A 113 -9.47 -3.60 -17.26
C SER A 113 -9.20 -2.14 -16.91
N THR A 114 -8.98 -1.31 -17.92
CA THR A 114 -8.86 0.15 -17.76
C THR A 114 -10.21 0.86 -17.83
N ASP A 115 -11.32 0.12 -17.82
CA ASP A 115 -12.66 0.70 -17.88
C ASP A 115 -12.96 1.46 -16.59
N ASP A 116 -13.94 2.36 -16.64
CA ASP A 116 -14.47 3.04 -15.47
C ASP A 116 -15.98 2.70 -15.34
N PRO A 117 -16.39 1.85 -14.39
CA PRO A 117 -15.58 1.23 -13.33
C PRO A 117 -14.77 0.00 -13.82
N PRO A 118 -13.67 -0.36 -13.15
CA PRO A 118 -12.76 -1.42 -13.60
C PRO A 118 -13.38 -2.82 -13.48
N ARG A 119 -13.29 -3.58 -14.57
CA ARG A 119 -13.81 -4.96 -14.68
C ARG A 119 -12.69 -5.99 -14.52
N LEU A 120 -13.01 -7.23 -14.17
CA LEU A 120 -12.04 -8.33 -14.18
C LEU A 120 -11.46 -8.51 -15.58
N HIS A 121 -10.13 -8.66 -15.67
CA HIS A 121 -9.47 -8.98 -16.94
C HIS A 121 -9.31 -10.50 -17.10
N PRO A 122 -9.48 -11.06 -18.30
CA PRO A 122 -9.27 -12.50 -18.55
C PRO A 122 -7.79 -12.95 -18.47
N TYR A 123 -6.84 -12.05 -18.19
CA TYR A 123 -5.42 -12.40 -18.22
C TYR A 123 -4.91 -12.84 -16.87
N ARG A 124 -4.01 -13.81 -16.88
CA ARG A 124 -3.50 -14.45 -15.66
C ARG A 124 -2.14 -13.87 -15.28
N LEU A 125 -1.91 -13.69 -13.99
CA LEU A 125 -0.58 -13.43 -13.46
C LEU A 125 0.19 -14.75 -13.28
N ILE A 126 1.45 -14.76 -13.70
CA ILE A 126 2.37 -15.91 -13.64
C ILE A 126 3.80 -15.46 -13.29
N GLY A 127 4.71 -16.42 -13.12
CA GLY A 127 6.16 -16.22 -12.98
C GLY A 127 6.65 -16.43 -11.55
N ARG A 128 5.91 -15.93 -10.56
CA ARG A 128 6.17 -16.21 -9.15
C ARG A 128 5.53 -17.50 -8.65
N PRO A 129 6.11 -18.18 -7.65
CA PRO A 129 5.47 -19.33 -7.00
C PRO A 129 4.19 -18.96 -6.24
N GLU A 130 4.05 -17.70 -5.85
CA GLU A 130 2.85 -17.13 -5.24
C GLU A 130 1.71 -16.88 -6.25
N CYS A 131 1.98 -17.01 -7.55
CA CYS A 131 0.95 -16.90 -8.58
C CYS A 131 0.13 -18.19 -8.67
N ARG A 132 -1.15 -18.13 -8.32
CA ARG A 132 -2.09 -19.27 -8.39
C ARG A 132 -3.42 -18.80 -8.97
N HIS A 133 -4.00 -19.59 -9.86
CA HIS A 133 -5.28 -19.28 -10.52
C HIS A 133 -5.33 -17.88 -11.18
N GLY A 134 -4.19 -17.40 -11.70
CA GLY A 134 -4.09 -16.11 -12.38
C GLY A 134 -4.09 -14.87 -11.47
N LEU A 135 -3.91 -15.06 -10.16
CA LEU A 135 -3.70 -14.03 -9.14
C LEU A 135 -2.35 -14.24 -8.48
N CYS A 136 -1.73 -13.19 -7.93
CA CYS A 136 -0.51 -13.31 -7.13
C CYS A 136 -0.81 -12.94 -5.68
N VAL A 137 -0.43 -13.79 -4.72
CA VAL A 137 -0.72 -13.57 -3.29
C VAL A 137 0.59 -13.47 -2.50
N LEU A 138 0.96 -12.25 -2.13
CA LEU A 138 2.21 -11.97 -1.43
C LEU A 138 1.97 -11.79 0.07
N ARG A 139 2.89 -12.26 0.91
CA ARG A 139 2.91 -11.94 2.34
C ARG A 139 3.92 -10.82 2.58
N VAL A 140 3.53 -9.86 3.40
CA VAL A 140 4.33 -8.68 3.75
C VAL A 140 4.27 -8.51 5.24
N GLY A 141 5.42 -8.33 5.89
CA GLY A 141 5.48 -8.14 7.33
C GLY A 141 6.50 -7.08 7.74
N PRO A 142 6.64 -6.85 9.05
CA PRO A 142 7.61 -5.91 9.62
C PRO A 142 9.04 -6.13 9.15
N GLU A 143 9.43 -7.38 8.92
CA GLU A 143 10.76 -7.79 8.46
C GLU A 143 11.13 -7.21 7.09
N SER A 144 10.12 -6.89 6.28
CA SER A 144 10.27 -6.27 4.96
C SER A 144 10.13 -4.74 4.98
N GLY A 145 10.06 -4.13 6.17
CA GLY A 145 9.78 -2.70 6.32
C GLY A 145 8.42 -2.30 5.73
N MET A 146 7.44 -3.22 5.80
CA MET A 146 6.11 -3.05 5.19
C MET A 146 6.13 -2.75 3.68
N THR A 147 7.23 -3.08 2.99
CA THR A 147 7.44 -2.80 1.57
C THR A 147 7.55 -4.11 0.79
N CYS A 148 6.97 -4.15 -0.40
CA CYS A 148 6.99 -5.33 -1.26
C CYS A 148 7.27 -4.96 -2.71
N SER A 149 8.35 -5.53 -3.26
CA SER A 149 8.67 -5.42 -4.68
C SER A 149 8.20 -6.65 -5.44
N VAL A 150 7.52 -6.44 -6.56
CA VAL A 150 6.82 -7.46 -7.34
C VAL A 150 7.66 -7.87 -8.56
N ASN A 151 8.89 -8.35 -8.33
CA ASN A 151 9.73 -8.94 -9.38
C ASN A 151 9.19 -10.29 -9.90
N ASN A 152 9.68 -10.78 -11.04
CA ASN A 152 9.28 -12.08 -11.62
C ASN A 152 7.77 -12.26 -11.84
N LEU A 153 7.02 -11.16 -11.99
CA LEU A 153 5.59 -11.18 -12.30
C LEU A 153 5.38 -10.90 -13.78
N ALA A 154 4.60 -11.73 -14.46
CA ALA A 154 4.27 -11.57 -15.87
C ALA A 154 2.79 -11.82 -16.15
N VAL A 155 2.31 -11.22 -17.24
CA VAL A 155 0.95 -11.41 -17.75
C VAL A 155 0.92 -12.54 -18.79
N GLN A 156 0.14 -13.58 -18.53
CA GLN A 156 -0.23 -14.62 -19.48
C GLN A 156 -1.53 -14.23 -20.18
N SER A 157 -1.47 -14.08 -21.50
CA SER A 157 -2.62 -13.78 -22.35
C SER A 157 -3.41 -15.05 -22.66
N VAL A 158 -4.73 -14.92 -22.75
CA VAL A 158 -5.63 -15.99 -23.21
C VAL A 158 -6.07 -15.75 -24.65
N LEU A 159 -6.47 -16.81 -25.34
CA LEU A 159 -6.99 -16.71 -26.70
C LEU A 159 -8.37 -16.03 -26.68
N LYS A 160 -8.69 -15.26 -27.72
CA LYS A 160 -9.95 -14.52 -27.81
C LYS A 160 -11.19 -15.41 -27.64
N LYS A 161 -11.14 -16.64 -28.15
CA LYS A 161 -12.22 -17.63 -28.03
C LYS A 161 -12.46 -18.12 -26.59
N ASP A 162 -11.44 -18.05 -25.73
CA ASP A 162 -11.47 -18.56 -24.36
C ASP A 162 -11.73 -17.46 -23.32
N VAL A 163 -11.81 -16.19 -23.75
CA VAL A 163 -12.00 -15.03 -22.86
C VAL A 163 -13.25 -15.15 -21.99
N ALA A 164 -14.39 -15.52 -22.57
CA ALA A 164 -15.65 -15.61 -21.84
C ALA A 164 -15.59 -16.69 -20.74
N LYS A 165 -15.06 -17.87 -21.09
CA LYS A 165 -14.85 -18.98 -20.15
C LYS A 165 -13.91 -18.59 -19.01
N GLU A 166 -12.83 -17.89 -19.32
CA GLU A 166 -11.87 -17.46 -18.31
C GLU A 166 -12.48 -16.47 -17.33
N LEU A 167 -13.27 -15.50 -17.81
CA LEU A 167 -13.94 -14.53 -16.95
C LEU A 167 -14.94 -15.19 -16.00
N GLU A 168 -15.71 -16.16 -16.51
CA GLU A 168 -16.66 -16.92 -15.69
C GLU A 168 -15.94 -17.68 -14.57
N GLN A 169 -14.86 -18.39 -14.91
CA GLN A 169 -14.05 -19.10 -13.92
C GLN A 169 -13.46 -18.13 -12.88
N ARG A 170 -12.94 -16.98 -13.33
CA ARG A 170 -12.40 -15.97 -12.41
C ARG A 170 -13.47 -15.45 -11.47
N GLN A 171 -14.66 -15.13 -11.96
CA GLN A 171 -15.75 -14.61 -11.16
C GLN A 171 -16.20 -15.59 -10.07
N GLN A 172 -16.19 -16.90 -10.36
CA GLN A 172 -16.54 -17.94 -9.40
C GLN A 172 -15.47 -18.10 -8.29
N CYS A 173 -14.18 -18.02 -8.65
CA CYS A 173 -13.09 -18.21 -7.69
C CYS A 173 -12.74 -16.94 -6.92
N TYR A 174 -12.87 -15.77 -7.55
CA TYR A 174 -12.43 -14.50 -7.00
C TYR A 174 -13.31 -13.33 -7.49
N PRO A 175 -14.14 -12.74 -6.62
CA PRO A 175 -15.03 -11.65 -7.02
C PRO A 175 -14.24 -10.40 -7.42
N ASN A 176 -14.85 -9.55 -8.25
CA ASN A 176 -14.25 -8.26 -8.60
C ASN A 176 -14.09 -7.38 -7.33
N PRO A 177 -12.89 -6.83 -7.06
CA PRO A 177 -12.63 -5.96 -5.89
C PRO A 177 -13.53 -4.73 -5.83
N PHE A 178 -13.95 -4.24 -7.00
CA PHE A 178 -14.83 -3.08 -7.18
C PHE A 178 -16.31 -3.46 -7.27
N LYS A 179 -16.65 -4.75 -7.12
CA LYS A 179 -18.03 -5.28 -7.15
C LYS A 179 -18.82 -4.89 -8.40
N VAL A 180 -18.12 -4.70 -9.52
CA VAL A 180 -18.70 -4.39 -10.83
C VAL A 180 -19.22 -5.68 -11.47
N PRO A 181 -20.41 -5.67 -12.10
CA PRO A 181 -20.89 -6.82 -12.85
C PRO A 181 -19.93 -7.21 -13.98
N VAL A 182 -19.93 -8.49 -14.32
CA VAL A 182 -19.18 -8.97 -15.49
C VAL A 182 -19.94 -8.53 -16.73
N GLY A 183 -19.40 -7.52 -17.40
CA GLY A 183 -19.93 -7.05 -18.69
C GLY A 183 -19.53 -7.97 -19.84
N ASP A 184 -19.85 -7.55 -21.06
CA ASP A 184 -19.61 -8.36 -22.25
C ASP A 184 -18.11 -8.62 -22.49
N ALA A 185 -17.75 -9.90 -22.52
CA ALA A 185 -16.40 -10.39 -22.76
C ALA A 185 -15.74 -9.84 -24.03
N SER A 186 -16.54 -9.53 -25.06
CA SER A 186 -16.09 -8.99 -26.35
C SER A 186 -15.61 -7.53 -26.28
N THR A 187 -16.04 -6.80 -25.25
CA THR A 187 -15.76 -5.36 -25.09
C THR A 187 -14.46 -5.07 -24.34
N ILE A 188 -13.83 -6.09 -23.75
CA ILE A 188 -12.62 -5.93 -22.94
C ILE A 188 -11.41 -5.69 -23.85
N ASP A 189 -10.64 -4.63 -23.57
CA ASP A 189 -9.41 -4.34 -24.31
C ASP A 189 -8.27 -5.29 -23.90
N LEU A 190 -7.99 -6.25 -24.77
CA LEU A 190 -6.95 -7.26 -24.62
C LEU A 190 -5.52 -6.72 -24.80
N LYS A 191 -5.35 -5.46 -25.19
CA LYS A 191 -4.02 -4.85 -25.46
C LYS A 191 -3.42 -4.18 -24.24
N LYS A 192 -4.17 -4.05 -23.14
CA LYS A 192 -3.73 -3.33 -21.95
C LYS A 192 -4.42 -3.84 -20.69
N VAL A 193 -3.74 -3.75 -19.56
CA VAL A 193 -4.27 -4.14 -18.24
C VAL A 193 -3.84 -3.13 -17.18
N ARG A 194 -4.52 -3.12 -16.04
CA ARG A 194 -4.02 -2.53 -14.79
C ARG A 194 -3.84 -3.63 -13.75
N LEU A 195 -2.80 -3.52 -12.93
CA LEU A 195 -2.67 -4.37 -11.75
C LEU A 195 -3.48 -3.73 -10.62
N CYS A 196 -4.26 -4.56 -9.94
CA CYS A 196 -5.05 -4.17 -8.77
C CYS A 196 -4.46 -4.83 -7.55
N PHE A 197 -4.14 -4.03 -6.53
CA PHE A 197 -3.63 -4.47 -5.25
C PHE A 197 -4.73 -4.38 -4.18
N GLU A 198 -5.04 -5.52 -3.58
CA GLU A 198 -5.93 -5.63 -2.43
C GLU A 198 -5.14 -5.95 -1.17
N LEU A 199 -5.34 -5.13 -0.14
CA LEU A 199 -4.68 -5.28 1.14
C LEU A 199 -5.54 -6.11 2.09
N TYR A 200 -4.93 -7.12 2.69
CA TYR A 200 -5.52 -7.96 3.72
C TYR A 200 -4.63 -7.92 4.96
N LEU A 201 -5.14 -7.38 6.07
CA LEU A 201 -4.41 -7.32 7.33
C LEU A 201 -4.71 -8.55 8.16
N GLU A 202 -3.70 -9.13 8.80
CA GLU A 202 -3.92 -10.22 9.74
C GLU A 202 -4.45 -9.64 11.06
N THR A 203 -5.67 -10.05 11.44
CA THR A 203 -6.31 -9.65 12.70
C THR A 203 -6.03 -10.68 13.81
N ALA A 204 -5.93 -11.95 13.43
CA ALA A 204 -5.55 -13.07 14.27
C ALA A 204 -4.86 -14.13 13.38
N PRO A 205 -4.10 -15.09 13.94
CA PRO A 205 -3.39 -16.09 13.14
C PRO A 205 -4.30 -16.79 12.13
N GLY A 206 -4.06 -16.58 10.84
CA GLY A 206 -4.85 -17.12 9.72
C GLY A 206 -6.14 -16.36 9.38
N GLN A 207 -6.54 -15.37 10.16
CA GLN A 207 -7.72 -14.54 9.93
C GLN A 207 -7.34 -13.18 9.36
N PHE A 208 -7.86 -12.88 8.17
CA PHE A 208 -7.53 -11.67 7.43
C PHE A 208 -8.74 -10.76 7.24
N ARG A 209 -8.56 -9.45 7.41
CA ARG A 209 -9.54 -8.42 7.08
C ARG A 209 -9.10 -7.65 5.85
N VAL A 210 -9.98 -7.54 4.85
CA VAL A 210 -9.73 -6.71 3.66
C VAL A 210 -9.78 -5.22 4.02
N VAL A 211 -8.90 -4.44 3.42
CA VAL A 211 -8.85 -2.98 3.51
C VAL A 211 -9.26 -2.40 2.17
N HIS A 212 -10.17 -1.43 2.22
CA HIS A 212 -10.68 -0.71 1.05
C HIS A 212 -10.23 0.76 1.10
N PRO A 213 -10.09 1.43 -0.06
CA PRO A 213 -10.28 0.90 -1.41
C PRO A 213 -9.09 0.07 -1.91
N PRO A 214 -9.30 -0.86 -2.86
CA PRO A 214 -8.20 -1.47 -3.61
C PRO A 214 -7.47 -0.41 -4.44
N VAL A 215 -6.17 -0.62 -4.68
CA VAL A 215 -5.30 0.35 -5.38
C VAL A 215 -4.93 -0.16 -6.76
N LEU A 216 -5.15 0.67 -7.79
CA LEU A 216 -4.80 0.36 -9.18
C LEU A 216 -3.45 0.97 -9.56
N THR A 217 -2.68 0.24 -10.37
CA THR A 217 -1.52 0.79 -11.05
C THR A 217 -1.88 1.62 -12.26
N ASP A 218 -0.88 2.31 -12.78
CA ASP A 218 -0.87 2.76 -14.17
C ASP A 218 -1.05 1.58 -15.15
N THR A 219 -1.51 1.92 -16.34
CA THR A 219 -1.83 0.95 -17.39
C THR A 219 -0.54 0.32 -17.95
N VAL A 220 -0.52 -1.01 -17.99
CA VAL A 220 0.48 -1.80 -18.70
C VAL A 220 -0.07 -2.18 -20.06
N TYR A 221 0.60 -1.78 -21.12
CA TYR A 221 0.29 -2.10 -22.50
C TYR A 221 1.09 -3.33 -22.94
N ASP A 222 0.46 -4.17 -23.76
CA ASP A 222 1.17 -5.26 -24.41
C ASP A 222 2.15 -4.69 -25.45
N ARG A 223 3.44 -4.84 -25.21
CA ARG A 223 4.49 -4.44 -26.14
C ARG A 223 4.30 -5.02 -27.55
N LYS A 224 3.61 -6.16 -27.70
CA LYS A 224 3.26 -6.73 -29.01
C LYS A 224 2.41 -5.77 -29.84
N TYR A 225 1.51 -5.02 -29.21
CA TYR A 225 0.61 -4.07 -29.89
C TYR A 225 0.99 -2.60 -29.66
N ASN A 226 1.84 -2.31 -28.67
CA ASN A 226 2.33 -0.97 -28.35
C ASN A 226 3.85 -0.97 -28.11
N PRO A 227 4.68 -1.26 -29.14
CA PRO A 227 6.12 -1.20 -29.00
C PRO A 227 6.62 0.24 -28.89
N ASP A 228 7.80 0.43 -28.29
CA ASP A 228 8.54 1.69 -28.42
C ASP A 228 8.96 1.90 -29.87
N LEU A 229 8.82 3.14 -30.34
CA LEU A 229 9.21 3.51 -31.69
C LEU A 229 10.73 3.67 -31.74
N VAL A 230 11.38 2.88 -32.60
CA VAL A 230 12.83 2.90 -32.78
C VAL A 230 13.11 3.07 -34.27
N ILE A 231 13.96 4.03 -34.61
CA ILE A 231 14.51 4.15 -35.95
C ILE A 231 15.63 3.11 -36.05
N SER A 232 15.36 2.01 -36.77
CA SER A 232 16.33 0.93 -36.93
C SER A 232 17.46 1.29 -37.89
N GLU A 233 17.13 2.02 -38.94
CA GLU A 233 18.07 2.36 -40.02
C GLU A 233 17.64 3.67 -40.70
N MET A 234 18.62 4.43 -41.17
CA MET A 234 18.42 5.62 -41.99
C MET A 234 19.32 5.52 -43.22
N SER A 235 18.77 5.80 -44.40
CA SER A 235 19.55 5.77 -45.65
C SER A 235 20.60 6.87 -45.70
N HIS A 236 20.30 8.03 -45.12
CA HIS A 236 21.19 9.19 -45.07
C HIS A 236 21.09 9.85 -43.70
N CYS A 237 22.23 10.29 -43.15
CA CYS A 237 22.30 11.11 -41.94
C CYS A 237 22.69 12.57 -42.23
N ARG A 238 22.74 12.95 -43.52
CA ARG A 238 23.10 14.28 -44.02
C ARG A 238 22.32 14.59 -45.29
N ALA A 239 21.89 15.83 -45.44
CA ALA A 239 21.20 16.35 -46.64
C ALA A 239 21.57 17.83 -46.86
N PRO A 240 21.42 18.38 -48.07
CA PRO A 240 21.57 19.81 -48.33
C PRO A 240 20.61 20.66 -47.49
N ALA A 241 21.04 21.86 -47.10
CA ALA A 241 20.22 22.79 -46.30
C ALA A 241 18.93 23.24 -47.01
N SER A 242 18.85 23.08 -48.33
CA SER A 242 17.65 23.37 -49.11
C SER A 242 16.48 22.41 -48.84
N GLY A 243 16.73 21.23 -48.26
CA GLY A 243 15.74 20.15 -48.18
C GLY A 243 15.35 19.58 -49.55
N GLY A 244 14.61 18.47 -49.53
CA GLY A 244 14.17 17.74 -50.73
C GLY A 244 14.65 16.29 -50.75
#